data_AF-A0A4P7NF54-F1
#
_entry.id   AF-A0A4P7NF54-F1
#
_cell.length_a   1.000
_cell.length_b   1.000
_cell.length_c   1.000
_cell.angle_alpha   90.00
_cell.angle_beta   90.00
_cell.angle_gamma   90.00
#
_symmetry.space_group_name_H-M   'P 1'
#
loop_
_entity.id
_entity.type
_entity.pdbx_description
1 polymer ?
#
loop_
_entity_poly.entity_id
_entity_poly.type
_entity_poly.pdbx_seq_one_letter_code
_entity_poly.pdbx_strand_id
1 'polypeptide(L)'
;MKVSGSNLTGALLACCALASAARYSPNVKTNTVVYYGQGPDQKDLMTYCREPAIDVIVLSFVHLFPQQANGLPGTNFGNQCGGAVYPGPGPDPARDALQANCPRLVPQIEQCQRIFRKKILLSLGGGVAGYQLTGADAGRAFADQLWAIFGPRPDGSTLPRPFDGESRVADLDGFDLDIEFPPVDGGEGYRALALRLRAHYASVPGRRKIRLLTASPQCVVPDSNLSDVIRAVRFDALFIQFYNTIVCSAARWANENPTYTPGDIANPAGFTFDAWTESIRGTASSRAKLYLGLAGGPNAANPGHYIDESASRRLVEAFFCRPNLGGVAVWEATNANPGGKKAYYTTAREHLERANRDPKARECLVAPPPDNSNAPPAPATGTCGSGVGSCAGDLCCSQYGYCGQEPEYCGAGCQWQFGTCT
;
A
#
# COMPACT_ATOMS: atom_id res chain seq x y z
N MET A 1 -51.51 -54.15 8.53
CA MET A 1 -50.07 -54.29 8.83
C MET A 1 -49.28 -53.69 7.66
N LYS A 2 -48.41 -52.70 7.94
CA LYS A 2 -47.32 -52.14 7.12
C LYS A 2 -47.62 -51.40 5.79
N VAL A 3 -47.73 -50.08 5.94
CA VAL A 3 -47.03 -48.94 5.30
C VAL A 3 -46.02 -49.27 4.17
N SER A 4 -46.14 -48.60 3.02
CA SER A 4 -45.22 -47.54 2.52
C SER A 4 -45.04 -47.56 1.00
N GLY A 5 -45.11 -46.39 0.37
CA GLY A 5 -44.80 -46.18 -1.04
C GLY A 5 -44.85 -44.70 -1.41
N SER A 6 -44.17 -43.86 -0.63
CA SER A 6 -44.02 -42.43 -0.93
C SER A 6 -42.85 -42.22 -1.89
N ASN A 7 -43.16 -41.74 -3.10
CA ASN A 7 -42.17 -41.21 -4.03
C ASN A 7 -41.63 -39.88 -3.49
N LEU A 8 -40.41 -39.89 -2.93
CA LEU A 8 -39.63 -38.67 -2.72
C LEU A 8 -38.82 -38.39 -4.00
N THR A 9 -39.25 -37.40 -4.76
CA THR A 9 -38.38 -36.66 -5.69
C THR A 9 -37.35 -35.89 -4.88
N GLY A 10 -36.12 -36.40 -4.83
CA GLY A 10 -34.98 -35.67 -4.26
C GLY A 10 -34.60 -34.50 -5.14
N ALA A 11 -34.88 -33.28 -4.70
CA ALA A 11 -34.27 -32.08 -5.26
C ALA A 11 -32.80 -32.05 -4.82
N LEU A 12 -31.87 -32.21 -5.77
CA LEU A 12 -30.46 -31.85 -5.55
C LEU A 12 -30.40 -30.35 -5.28
N LEU A 13 -30.21 -29.95 -4.03
CA LEU A 13 -29.63 -28.64 -3.72
C LEU A 13 -28.19 -28.65 -4.24
N ALA A 14 -28.00 -28.17 -5.46
CA ALA A 14 -26.71 -27.68 -5.90
C ALA A 14 -26.35 -26.52 -4.97
N CYS A 15 -25.51 -26.80 -3.98
CA CYS A 15 -24.89 -25.78 -3.16
C CYS A 15 -23.90 -25.03 -4.06
N CYS A 16 -24.40 -24.05 -4.82
CA CYS A 16 -23.56 -23.03 -5.42
C CYS A 16 -22.83 -22.35 -4.27
N ALA A 17 -21.60 -22.76 -4.01
CA ALA A 17 -20.64 -21.95 -3.30
C ALA A 17 -20.47 -20.68 -4.15
N LEU A 18 -21.28 -19.67 -3.88
CA LEU A 18 -21.03 -18.31 -4.29
C LEU A 18 -19.64 -18.01 -3.74
N ALA A 19 -18.62 -18.06 -4.59
CA ALA A 19 -17.31 -17.53 -4.27
C ALA A 19 -17.57 -16.13 -3.71
N SER A 20 -17.27 -15.93 -2.42
CA SER A 20 -17.49 -14.64 -1.78
C SER A 20 -16.78 -13.60 -2.63
N ALA A 21 -17.54 -12.69 -3.25
CA ALA A 21 -16.96 -11.64 -4.05
C ALA A 21 -15.90 -10.90 -3.20
N ALA A 22 -14.74 -10.63 -3.80
CA ALA A 22 -13.69 -9.83 -3.17
C ALA A 22 -14.31 -8.58 -2.55
N ARG A 23 -14.05 -8.37 -1.26
CA ARG A 23 -14.58 -7.23 -0.53
C ARG A 23 -13.49 -6.77 0.42
N TYR A 24 -12.93 -5.62 0.11
CA TYR A 24 -11.98 -4.95 0.97
C TYR A 24 -12.47 -4.92 2.42
N SER A 25 -11.61 -5.38 3.33
CA SER A 25 -11.84 -5.28 4.77
C SER A 25 -10.56 -4.83 5.46
N PRO A 26 -10.58 -3.70 6.20
CA PRO A 26 -9.38 -3.20 6.87
C PRO A 26 -8.88 -4.11 8.01
N ASN A 27 -9.70 -5.07 8.44
CA ASN A 27 -9.40 -5.96 9.56
C ASN A 27 -8.83 -7.31 9.14
N VAL A 28 -8.75 -7.60 7.84
CA VAL A 28 -8.13 -8.83 7.33
C VAL A 28 -6.75 -8.53 6.75
N LYS A 29 -5.88 -9.53 6.77
CA LYS A 29 -4.53 -9.46 6.18
C LYS A 29 -4.51 -9.92 4.74
N THR A 30 -5.63 -10.40 4.20
CA THR A 30 -5.67 -11.07 2.91
C THR A 30 -6.01 -10.14 1.76
N ASN A 31 -6.08 -8.82 1.97
CA ASN A 31 -6.45 -7.92 0.88
C ASN A 31 -5.42 -7.91 -0.25
N THR A 32 -5.88 -7.69 -1.48
CA THR A 32 -4.98 -7.48 -2.63
C THR A 32 -5.32 -6.18 -3.33
N VAL A 33 -4.29 -5.37 -3.57
CA VAL A 33 -4.34 -4.08 -4.24
C VAL A 33 -3.61 -4.19 -5.57
N VAL A 34 -4.15 -3.60 -6.64
CA VAL A 34 -3.54 -3.61 -7.97
C VAL A 34 -3.56 -2.21 -8.56
N TYR A 35 -2.40 -1.73 -9.03
CA TYR A 35 -2.28 -0.50 -9.81
C TYR A 35 -2.76 -0.74 -11.24
N TYR A 36 -3.50 0.22 -11.81
CA TYR A 36 -4.05 0.15 -13.15
C TYR A 36 -4.03 1.52 -13.81
N GLY A 37 -3.66 1.58 -15.09
CA GLY A 37 -3.67 2.81 -15.87
C GLY A 37 -2.39 3.04 -16.67
N GLN A 38 -1.28 2.40 -16.34
CA GLN A 38 0.03 2.63 -16.98
C GLN A 38 0.61 1.39 -17.66
N GLY A 39 -0.15 0.31 -17.78
CA GLY A 39 0.33 -0.91 -18.45
C GLY A 39 0.38 -0.76 -19.97
N PRO A 40 1.43 -1.28 -20.64
CA PRO A 40 1.51 -1.28 -22.09
C PRO A 40 0.41 -2.15 -22.68
N ASP A 41 -0.33 -1.61 -23.66
CA ASP A 41 -1.49 -2.28 -24.28
C ASP A 41 -2.49 -2.85 -23.26
N GLN A 42 -2.63 -2.18 -22.10
CA GLN A 42 -3.46 -2.67 -21.01
C GLN A 42 -4.90 -2.89 -21.44
N LYS A 43 -5.48 -3.96 -20.91
CA LYS A 43 -6.90 -4.31 -21.09
C LYS A 43 -7.80 -3.29 -20.40
N ASP A 44 -9.06 -3.29 -20.80
CA ASP A 44 -10.13 -2.55 -20.14
C ASP A 44 -10.20 -2.86 -18.63
N LEU A 45 -10.50 -1.85 -17.81
CA LEU A 45 -10.64 -1.96 -16.35
C LEU A 45 -11.56 -3.11 -15.92
N MET A 46 -12.61 -3.36 -16.70
CA MET A 46 -13.57 -4.44 -16.48
C MET A 46 -12.94 -5.83 -16.38
N THR A 47 -11.82 -6.08 -17.07
CA THR A 47 -11.08 -7.34 -16.93
C THR A 47 -10.67 -7.55 -15.48
N TYR A 48 -10.05 -6.55 -14.87
CA TYR A 48 -9.58 -6.61 -13.48
C TYR A 48 -10.72 -6.50 -12.47
N CYS A 49 -11.83 -5.84 -12.84
CA CYS A 49 -13.01 -5.79 -11.98
C CYS A 49 -13.71 -7.15 -11.84
N ARG A 50 -13.57 -8.05 -12.80
CA ARG A 50 -14.10 -9.41 -12.69
C ARG A 50 -13.21 -10.33 -11.88
N GLU A 51 -11.95 -9.96 -11.63
CA GLU A 51 -11.02 -10.81 -10.90
C GLU A 51 -11.38 -10.87 -9.41
N PRO A 52 -11.75 -12.04 -8.87
CA PRO A 52 -12.17 -12.16 -7.47
C PRO A 52 -11.00 -12.01 -6.48
N ALA A 53 -9.75 -12.06 -6.97
CA ALA A 53 -8.58 -11.88 -6.13
C ALA A 53 -8.28 -10.40 -5.80
N ILE A 54 -8.87 -9.44 -6.53
CA ILE A 54 -8.56 -8.01 -6.36
C ILE A 54 -9.60 -7.33 -5.47
N ASP A 55 -9.21 -6.71 -4.36
CA ASP A 55 -10.13 -5.93 -3.52
C ASP A 55 -10.12 -4.44 -3.83
N VAL A 56 -8.94 -3.91 -4.16
CA VAL A 56 -8.71 -2.49 -4.42
C VAL A 56 -8.00 -2.33 -5.76
N ILE A 57 -8.52 -1.43 -6.60
CA ILE A 57 -7.84 -1.00 -7.82
C ILE A 57 -7.45 0.46 -7.65
N VAL A 58 -6.19 0.76 -7.93
CA VAL A 58 -5.62 2.11 -7.85
C VAL A 58 -5.46 2.66 -9.26
N LEU A 59 -6.31 3.62 -9.63
CA LEU A 59 -6.26 4.30 -10.92
C LEU A 59 -5.05 5.23 -10.95
N SER A 60 -4.21 5.04 -11.95
CA SER A 60 -2.86 5.59 -12.01
C SER A 60 -2.70 6.35 -13.33
N PHE A 61 -2.64 7.69 -13.36
CA PHE A 61 -2.46 8.64 -12.26
C PHE A 61 -3.07 10.02 -12.52
N VAL A 62 -3.19 10.82 -11.45
CA VAL A 62 -3.04 12.28 -11.52
C VAL A 62 -1.54 12.60 -11.52
N HIS A 63 -0.96 12.77 -12.70
CA HIS A 63 0.50 12.88 -12.92
C HIS A 63 1.00 14.34 -12.98
N LEU A 64 0.11 15.33 -13.10
CA LEU A 64 0.44 16.75 -13.01
C LEU A 64 -0.46 17.42 -11.99
N PHE A 65 0.12 18.27 -11.13
CA PHE A 65 -0.65 19.03 -10.16
C PHE A 65 -0.99 20.42 -10.70
N PRO A 66 -1.99 21.11 -10.13
CA PRO A 66 -2.43 22.41 -10.63
C PRO A 66 -1.32 23.46 -10.81
N GLN A 67 -0.26 23.43 -10.00
CA GLN A 67 0.88 24.35 -10.10
C GLN A 67 1.76 24.11 -11.33
N GLN A 68 1.80 22.90 -11.88
CA GLN A 68 2.58 22.55 -13.08
C GLN A 68 1.71 22.38 -14.33
N ALA A 69 0.41 22.14 -14.15
CA ALA A 69 -0.58 22.12 -15.21
C ALA A 69 -1.19 23.51 -15.44
N ASN A 70 -2.28 23.60 -16.20
CA ASN A 70 -3.00 24.84 -16.45
C ASN A 70 -4.04 25.19 -15.35
N GLY A 71 -3.73 24.93 -14.07
CA GLY A 71 -4.60 25.22 -12.93
C GLY A 71 -5.64 24.14 -12.59
N LEU A 72 -5.87 23.15 -13.46
CA LEU A 72 -6.55 21.89 -13.15
C LEU A 72 -5.52 20.74 -13.08
N PRO A 73 -5.76 19.66 -12.32
CA PRO A 73 -4.87 18.51 -12.31
C PRO A 73 -4.83 17.78 -13.66
N GLY A 74 -3.67 17.24 -14.02
CA GLY A 74 -3.52 16.42 -15.21
C GLY A 74 -3.64 14.93 -14.91
N THR A 75 -4.45 14.21 -15.68
CA THR A 75 -4.62 12.76 -15.55
C THR A 75 -4.06 12.02 -16.75
N ASN A 76 -3.51 10.83 -16.53
CA ASN A 76 -3.09 9.92 -17.58
C ASN A 76 -3.46 8.50 -17.16
N PHE A 77 -4.23 7.80 -18.00
CA PHE A 77 -4.57 6.38 -17.80
C PHE A 77 -4.18 5.55 -19.02
N GLY A 78 -3.03 5.86 -19.63
CA GLY A 78 -2.47 5.13 -20.76
C GLY A 78 -3.44 5.14 -21.95
N ASN A 79 -3.73 3.96 -22.49
CA ASN A 79 -4.61 3.76 -23.65
C ASN A 79 -6.13 3.85 -23.35
N GLN A 80 -6.56 4.27 -22.15
CA GLN A 80 -7.96 4.21 -21.73
C GLN A 80 -8.81 5.43 -22.10
N CYS A 81 -8.15 6.53 -22.45
CA CYS A 81 -8.78 7.80 -22.77
C CYS A 81 -8.37 8.30 -24.15
N GLY A 82 -9.23 9.12 -24.77
CA GLY A 82 -8.89 9.87 -25.97
C GLY A 82 -8.01 11.09 -25.66
N GLY A 83 -7.69 11.86 -26.70
CA GLY A 83 -6.84 13.06 -26.58
C GLY A 83 -7.54 14.33 -26.08
N ALA A 84 -8.85 14.31 -25.87
CA ALA A 84 -9.59 15.48 -25.41
C ALA A 84 -9.32 15.78 -23.93
N VAL A 85 -9.10 17.05 -23.60
CA VAL A 85 -8.83 17.56 -22.25
C VAL A 85 -9.76 18.72 -21.91
N TYR A 86 -10.03 18.93 -20.61
CA TYR A 86 -10.76 20.11 -20.15
C TYR A 86 -9.84 21.34 -20.11
N PRO A 87 -10.35 22.52 -20.51
CA PRO A 87 -9.60 23.76 -20.37
C PRO A 87 -9.43 24.12 -18.90
N GLY A 88 -8.18 24.38 -18.51
CA GLY A 88 -7.83 24.88 -17.19
C GLY A 88 -7.98 26.41 -17.09
N PRO A 89 -8.07 26.97 -15.86
CA PRO A 89 -8.20 28.40 -15.64
C PRO A 89 -6.88 29.18 -15.82
N GLY A 90 -5.75 28.49 -16.01
CA GLY A 90 -4.46 29.14 -16.22
C GLY A 90 -4.30 29.72 -17.64
N PRO A 91 -3.18 30.43 -17.87
CA PRO A 91 -2.95 31.15 -19.12
C PRO A 91 -2.41 30.31 -20.28
N ASP A 92 -2.07 29.03 -20.06
CA ASP A 92 -1.39 28.19 -21.05
C ASP A 92 -2.21 26.93 -21.39
N PRO A 93 -3.07 27.00 -22.42
CA PRO A 93 -3.88 25.85 -22.86
C PRO A 93 -3.05 24.64 -23.29
N ALA A 94 -1.76 24.81 -23.64
CA ALA A 94 -0.91 23.66 -23.97
C ALA A 94 -0.61 22.77 -22.74
N ARG A 95 -0.93 23.26 -21.53
CA ARG A 95 -0.83 22.54 -20.26
C ARG A 95 -2.17 22.00 -19.75
N ASP A 96 -3.22 22.05 -20.56
CA ASP A 96 -4.47 21.36 -20.27
C ASP A 96 -4.24 19.84 -20.31
N ALA A 97 -4.45 19.17 -19.18
CA ALA A 97 -4.10 17.76 -19.03
C ALA A 97 -5.16 16.91 -18.32
N LEU A 98 -6.29 17.51 -17.91
CA LEU A 98 -7.39 16.75 -17.32
C LEU A 98 -8.17 16.05 -18.42
N GLN A 99 -8.05 14.73 -18.54
CA GLN A 99 -8.67 13.97 -19.62
C GLN A 99 -10.21 14.10 -19.58
N ALA A 100 -10.80 14.53 -20.69
CA ALA A 100 -12.23 14.82 -20.81
C ALA A 100 -13.03 13.69 -21.48
N ASN A 101 -12.35 12.73 -22.11
CA ASN A 101 -13.01 11.65 -22.83
C ASN A 101 -12.36 10.30 -22.52
N CYS A 102 -12.95 9.56 -21.59
CA CYS A 102 -12.50 8.23 -21.17
C CYS A 102 -13.66 7.22 -21.28
N PRO A 103 -14.16 6.93 -22.49
CA PRO A 103 -15.50 6.38 -22.71
C PRO A 103 -15.66 4.94 -22.19
N ARG A 104 -14.56 4.17 -22.11
CA ARG A 104 -14.59 2.81 -21.53
C ARG A 104 -14.35 2.84 -20.03
N LEU A 105 -13.39 3.65 -19.58
CA LEU A 105 -12.98 3.71 -18.18
C LEU A 105 -14.13 4.18 -17.27
N VAL A 106 -14.79 5.27 -17.63
CA VAL A 106 -15.82 5.92 -16.79
C VAL A 106 -16.96 4.98 -16.40
N PRO A 107 -17.68 4.33 -17.33
CA PRO A 107 -18.75 3.41 -16.94
C PRO A 107 -18.23 2.18 -16.19
N GLN A 108 -16.97 1.78 -16.43
CA GLN A 108 -16.38 0.62 -15.76
C GLN A 108 -16.06 0.92 -14.29
N ILE A 109 -15.59 2.12 -13.93
CA ILE A 109 -15.38 2.55 -12.53
C ILE A 109 -16.65 2.30 -11.69
N GLU A 110 -17.80 2.77 -12.18
CA GLU A 110 -19.09 2.56 -11.50
C GLU A 110 -19.39 1.06 -11.33
N GLN A 111 -19.22 0.27 -12.39
CA GLN A 111 -19.50 -1.16 -12.37
C GLN A 111 -18.59 -1.90 -11.39
N CYS A 112 -17.30 -1.55 -11.33
CA CYS A 112 -16.35 -2.12 -10.37
C CYS A 112 -16.80 -1.92 -8.92
N GLN A 113 -17.26 -0.72 -8.57
CA GLN A 113 -17.76 -0.40 -7.23
C GLN A 113 -19.11 -1.05 -6.95
N ARG A 114 -20.05 -1.02 -7.91
CA ARG A 114 -21.44 -1.42 -7.70
C ARG A 114 -21.68 -2.93 -7.81
N ILE A 115 -21.14 -3.53 -8.87
CA ILE A 115 -21.34 -4.95 -9.20
C ILE A 115 -20.31 -5.79 -8.44
N PHE A 116 -19.04 -5.41 -8.56
CA PHE A 116 -17.93 -6.21 -8.03
C PHE A 116 -17.46 -5.79 -6.64
N ARG A 117 -18.04 -4.72 -6.07
CA ARG A 117 -17.79 -4.24 -4.70
C ARG A 117 -16.32 -3.91 -4.41
N LYS A 118 -15.54 -3.64 -5.47
CA LYS A 118 -14.14 -3.21 -5.34
C LYS A 118 -14.04 -1.78 -4.88
N LYS A 119 -12.93 -1.48 -4.20
CA LYS A 119 -12.53 -0.10 -3.90
C LYS A 119 -11.77 0.47 -5.08
N ILE A 120 -12.14 1.67 -5.50
CA ILE A 120 -11.44 2.40 -6.56
C ILE A 120 -10.80 3.64 -5.95
N LEU A 121 -9.47 3.66 -5.92
CA LEU A 121 -8.68 4.81 -5.50
C LEU A 121 -8.13 5.55 -6.73
N LEU A 122 -7.85 6.84 -6.59
CA LEU A 122 -7.09 7.59 -7.59
C LEU A 122 -5.73 7.97 -7.01
N SER A 123 -4.66 7.56 -7.67
CA SER A 123 -3.29 7.83 -7.23
C SER A 123 -2.75 9.14 -7.80
N LEU A 124 -2.06 9.88 -6.95
CA LEU A 124 -1.43 11.16 -7.24
C LEU A 124 0.08 10.95 -7.35
N GLY A 125 0.68 11.41 -8.44
CA GLY A 125 2.12 11.33 -8.68
C GLY A 125 2.49 10.25 -9.69
N GLY A 126 3.27 9.26 -9.24
CA GLY A 126 3.91 8.20 -10.02
C GLY A 126 5.38 8.50 -10.35
N GLY A 127 6.08 7.51 -10.91
CA GLY A 127 7.53 7.56 -11.20
C GLY A 127 8.00 8.48 -12.33
N VAL A 128 7.12 9.32 -12.91
CA VAL A 128 7.49 10.32 -13.93
C VAL A 128 7.47 11.71 -13.30
N ALA A 129 8.60 12.42 -13.36
CA ALA A 129 8.71 13.78 -12.82
C ALA A 129 7.78 14.76 -13.54
N GLY A 130 7.41 15.85 -12.88
CA GLY A 130 6.53 16.87 -13.46
C GLY A 130 5.47 17.42 -12.51
N TYR A 131 5.39 16.88 -11.29
CA TYR A 131 4.50 17.36 -10.24
C TYR A 131 5.30 17.76 -9.00
N GLN A 132 4.87 18.84 -8.35
CA GLN A 132 5.32 19.30 -7.04
C GLN A 132 4.18 20.07 -6.38
N LEU A 133 4.16 20.07 -5.06
CA LEU A 133 3.17 20.83 -4.29
C LEU A 133 3.91 21.70 -3.30
N THR A 134 3.93 23.01 -3.55
CA THR A 134 4.69 23.97 -2.74
C THR A 134 3.74 24.84 -1.94
N GLY A 135 3.80 24.71 -0.62
CA GLY A 135 3.07 25.52 0.34
C GLY A 135 1.69 24.96 0.72
N ALA A 136 1.29 25.25 1.96
CA ALA A 136 0.08 24.66 2.53
C ALA A 136 -1.22 25.06 1.80
N ASP A 137 -1.29 26.29 1.26
CA ASP A 137 -2.45 26.78 0.51
C ASP A 137 -2.64 26.03 -0.81
N ALA A 138 -1.55 25.78 -1.55
CA ALA A 138 -1.60 24.96 -2.74
C ALA A 138 -2.06 23.54 -2.41
N GLY A 139 -1.58 22.99 -1.29
CA GLY A 139 -2.03 21.71 -0.75
C GLY A 139 -3.53 21.63 -0.49
N ARG A 140 -4.07 22.61 0.24
CA ARG A 140 -5.51 22.69 0.54
C ARG A 140 -6.34 22.88 -0.72
N ALA A 141 -5.95 23.81 -1.59
CA ALA A 141 -6.67 24.11 -2.82
C ALA A 141 -6.71 22.90 -3.76
N PHE A 142 -5.60 22.16 -3.88
CA PHE A 142 -5.58 20.96 -4.69
C PHE A 142 -6.45 19.84 -4.11
N ALA A 143 -6.47 19.66 -2.79
CA ALA A 143 -7.37 18.70 -2.15
C ALA A 143 -8.85 19.05 -2.37
N ASP A 144 -9.20 20.34 -2.34
CA ASP A 144 -10.55 20.84 -2.66
C ASP A 144 -10.92 20.55 -4.12
N GLN A 145 -10.00 20.76 -5.06
CA GLN A 145 -10.19 20.41 -6.46
C GLN A 145 -10.38 18.90 -6.65
N LEU A 146 -9.50 18.06 -6.09
CA LEU A 146 -9.62 16.60 -6.19
C LEU A 146 -10.96 16.11 -5.67
N TRP A 147 -11.38 16.65 -4.52
CA TRP A 147 -12.66 16.31 -3.93
C TRP A 147 -13.85 16.73 -4.81
N ALA A 148 -13.82 17.95 -5.36
CA ALA A 148 -14.86 18.45 -6.23
C ALA A 148 -14.93 17.72 -7.59
N ILE A 149 -13.78 17.31 -8.14
CA ILE A 149 -13.66 16.67 -9.46
C ILE A 149 -13.92 15.15 -9.40
N PHE A 150 -13.50 14.47 -8.33
CA PHE A 150 -13.53 13.00 -8.24
C PHE A 150 -14.25 12.42 -7.01
N GLY A 151 -14.52 13.24 -6.00
CA GLY A 151 -15.35 12.87 -4.85
C GLY A 151 -16.84 13.10 -5.12
N PRO A 152 -17.70 13.10 -4.08
CA PRO A 152 -19.08 13.57 -4.18
C PRO A 152 -19.10 15.00 -4.69
N ARG A 153 -19.94 15.29 -5.69
CA ARG A 153 -20.11 16.63 -6.25
C ARG A 153 -20.57 17.60 -5.14
N PRO A 154 -19.79 18.64 -4.83
CA PRO A 154 -20.25 19.71 -3.94
C PRO A 154 -21.36 20.53 -4.63
N ASP A 155 -22.32 21.00 -3.84
CA ASP A 155 -23.39 21.87 -4.34
C ASP A 155 -22.79 23.13 -5.00
N GLY A 156 -23.27 23.47 -6.20
CA GLY A 156 -22.83 24.65 -6.95
C GLY A 156 -21.43 24.56 -7.59
N SER A 157 -20.71 23.43 -7.47
CA SER A 157 -19.42 23.26 -8.14
C SER A 157 -19.57 23.25 -9.66
N THR A 158 -18.79 24.10 -10.34
CA THR A 158 -18.67 24.20 -11.80
C THR A 158 -17.43 23.50 -12.36
N LEU A 159 -16.63 22.88 -11.49
CA LEU A 159 -15.42 22.16 -11.92
C LEU A 159 -15.77 20.96 -12.80
N PRO A 160 -14.89 20.59 -13.75
CA PRO A 160 -15.08 19.42 -14.59
C PRO A 160 -15.27 18.12 -13.80
N ARG A 161 -15.99 17.18 -14.40
CA ARG A 161 -16.37 15.91 -13.79
C ARG A 161 -16.07 14.75 -14.75
N PRO A 162 -14.78 14.45 -14.99
CA PRO A 162 -14.34 13.50 -16.02
C PRO A 162 -14.86 12.08 -15.81
N PHE A 163 -15.22 11.73 -14.58
CA PHE A 163 -15.70 10.40 -14.20
C PHE A 163 -17.21 10.35 -13.94
N ASP A 164 -17.95 11.43 -14.16
CA ASP A 164 -19.41 11.34 -14.13
C ASP A 164 -19.87 10.53 -15.35
N GLY A 165 -20.62 9.46 -15.09
CA GLY A 165 -21.32 8.71 -16.12
C GLY A 165 -22.65 9.37 -16.47
N GLU A 166 -23.26 8.94 -17.58
CA GLU A 166 -24.51 9.51 -18.11
C GLU A 166 -25.65 9.63 -17.07
N SER A 167 -25.69 8.72 -16.09
CA SER A 167 -26.74 8.66 -15.07
C SER A 167 -26.24 8.75 -13.63
N ARG A 168 -24.91 8.91 -13.41
CA ARG A 168 -24.34 8.90 -12.06
C ARG A 168 -23.12 9.78 -11.93
N VAL A 169 -23.11 10.51 -10.82
CA VAL A 169 -21.96 11.27 -10.35
C VAL A 169 -20.90 10.31 -9.81
N ALA A 170 -19.66 10.46 -10.28
CA ALA A 170 -18.54 9.71 -9.73
C ALA A 170 -18.38 10.00 -8.24
N ASP A 171 -18.07 8.97 -7.47
CA ASP A 171 -17.63 9.12 -6.09
C ASP A 171 -16.56 8.05 -5.93
N LEU A 172 -15.29 8.43 -5.95
CA LEU A 172 -14.21 7.48 -5.74
C LEU A 172 -14.18 7.01 -4.28
N ASP A 173 -13.55 5.86 -4.03
CA ASP A 173 -13.37 5.34 -2.68
C ASP A 173 -12.19 5.98 -1.96
N GLY A 174 -11.43 6.86 -2.60
CA GLY A 174 -10.33 7.55 -1.94
C GLY A 174 -9.21 7.98 -2.87
N PHE A 175 -8.12 8.42 -2.24
CA PHE A 175 -6.91 8.89 -2.91
C PHE A 175 -5.68 8.16 -2.38
N ASP A 176 -4.74 7.92 -3.28
CA ASP A 176 -3.43 7.33 -2.99
C ASP A 176 -2.34 8.39 -3.26
N LEU A 177 -1.36 8.52 -2.38
CA LEU A 177 -0.21 9.39 -2.57
C LEU A 177 0.99 8.52 -2.97
N ASP A 178 1.28 8.50 -4.27
CA ASP A 178 2.43 7.83 -4.86
C ASP A 178 3.47 8.87 -5.29
N ILE A 179 4.06 9.52 -4.28
CA ILE A 179 5.00 10.62 -4.46
C ILE A 179 6.41 10.04 -4.52
N GLU A 180 7.01 10.06 -5.70
CA GLU A 180 8.31 9.42 -5.97
C GLU A 180 9.46 10.43 -6.07
N PHE A 181 9.19 11.72 -5.88
CA PHE A 181 10.19 12.79 -5.87
C PHE A 181 10.15 13.55 -4.55
N PRO A 182 11.32 13.87 -3.94
CA PRO A 182 11.36 14.62 -2.69
C PRO A 182 10.61 15.96 -2.80
N PRO A 183 9.75 16.29 -1.82
CA PRO A 183 9.09 17.59 -1.78
C PRO A 183 10.10 18.74 -1.67
N VAL A 184 9.93 19.77 -2.50
CA VAL A 184 10.80 20.97 -2.48
C VAL A 184 10.56 21.88 -1.27
N ASP A 185 9.47 21.68 -0.54
CA ASP A 185 9.01 22.50 0.58
C ASP A 185 9.03 21.77 1.94
N GLY A 186 9.78 20.66 2.04
CA GLY A 186 9.78 19.83 3.25
C GLY A 186 8.45 19.12 3.52
N GLY A 187 7.62 18.94 2.49
CA GLY A 187 6.36 18.18 2.53
C GLY A 187 5.18 18.97 3.07
N GLU A 188 5.28 20.30 3.19
CA GLU A 188 4.20 21.16 3.69
C GLU A 188 2.95 21.06 2.82
N GLY A 189 3.09 21.19 1.50
CA GLY A 189 1.99 21.09 0.55
C GLY A 189 1.28 19.73 0.61
N TYR A 190 2.05 18.64 0.60
CA TYR A 190 1.53 17.27 0.68
C TYR A 190 0.83 16.97 2.01
N ARG A 191 1.39 17.45 3.12
CA ARG A 191 0.75 17.35 4.45
C ARG A 191 -0.57 18.11 4.49
N ALA A 192 -0.60 19.33 3.97
CA ALA A 192 -1.82 20.14 3.91
C ALA A 192 -2.90 19.50 3.02
N LEU A 193 -2.50 18.95 1.86
CA LEU A 193 -3.37 18.18 0.97
C LEU A 193 -3.99 16.98 1.71
N ALA A 194 -3.16 16.14 2.32
CA ALA A 194 -3.62 14.92 3.00
C ALA A 194 -4.54 15.23 4.20
N LEU A 195 -4.23 16.26 5.01
CA LEU A 195 -5.11 16.72 6.09
C LEU A 195 -6.46 17.22 5.55
N ARG A 196 -6.44 17.97 4.44
CA ARG A 196 -7.66 18.52 3.83
C ARG A 196 -8.53 17.43 3.22
N LEU A 197 -7.94 16.41 2.59
CA LEU A 197 -8.66 15.22 2.13
C LEU A 197 -9.34 14.47 3.29
N ARG A 198 -8.67 14.34 4.45
CA ARG A 198 -9.31 13.76 5.65
C ARG A 198 -10.49 14.58 6.15
N ALA A 199 -10.39 15.91 6.11
CA ALA A 199 -11.50 16.78 6.46
C ALA A 199 -12.71 16.58 5.52
N HIS A 200 -12.48 16.46 4.22
CA HIS A 200 -13.52 16.12 3.24
C HIS A 200 -14.15 14.75 3.49
N TYR A 201 -13.36 13.75 3.85
CA TYR A 201 -13.92 12.43 4.15
C TYR A 201 -14.83 12.45 5.37
N ALA A 202 -14.51 13.30 6.35
CA ALA A 202 -15.31 13.49 7.55
C ALA A 202 -16.58 14.33 7.31
N SER A 203 -16.63 15.16 6.26
CA SER A 203 -17.75 16.07 5.99
C SER A 203 -18.95 15.39 5.32
N VAL A 204 -18.81 14.18 4.76
CA VAL A 204 -19.91 13.47 4.09
C VAL A 204 -20.84 12.81 5.12
N PRO A 205 -22.11 13.26 5.25
CA PRO A 205 -23.05 12.66 6.19
C PRO A 205 -23.38 11.21 5.83
N GLY A 206 -23.73 10.38 6.82
CA GLY A 206 -24.34 9.07 6.58
C GLY A 206 -23.41 7.86 6.40
N ARG A 207 -22.11 7.98 6.73
CA ARG A 207 -21.11 6.92 7.06
C ARG A 207 -21.16 5.53 6.38
N ARG A 208 -21.83 5.34 5.24
CA ARG A 208 -21.93 4.01 4.59
C ARG A 208 -20.74 3.66 3.70
N LYS A 209 -20.03 4.66 3.16
CA LYS A 209 -18.89 4.44 2.28
C LYS A 209 -17.58 4.64 3.02
N ILE A 210 -16.79 3.56 3.12
CA ILE A 210 -15.40 3.60 3.58
C ILE A 210 -14.59 4.35 2.53
N ARG A 211 -13.98 5.48 2.93
CA ARG A 211 -13.02 6.24 2.13
C ARG A 211 -11.60 6.02 2.62
N LEU A 212 -10.69 5.72 1.70
CA LEU A 212 -9.31 5.38 1.99
C LEU A 212 -8.38 6.53 1.60
N LEU A 213 -7.50 6.93 2.52
CA LEU A 213 -6.32 7.72 2.20
C LEU A 213 -5.11 6.79 2.33
N THR A 214 -4.43 6.53 1.23
CA THR A 214 -3.26 5.62 1.18
C THR A 214 -2.01 6.36 0.71
N ALA A 215 -0.85 5.78 0.96
CA ALA A 215 0.43 6.28 0.47
C ALA A 215 1.32 5.12 0.03
N SER A 216 2.22 5.39 -0.91
CA SER A 216 3.03 4.38 -1.58
C SER A 216 4.52 4.70 -1.49
N PRO A 217 5.09 4.79 -0.28
CA PRO A 217 6.51 5.09 -0.11
C PRO A 217 7.39 3.97 -0.66
N GLN A 218 8.65 4.27 -0.96
CA GLN A 218 9.64 3.22 -1.25
C GLN A 218 10.05 2.48 0.02
N CYS A 219 10.83 1.39 -0.13
CA CYS A 219 11.16 0.54 1.02
C CYS A 219 12.12 1.19 2.04
N VAL A 220 12.88 2.23 1.70
CA VAL A 220 13.83 2.85 2.64
C VAL A 220 13.09 3.51 3.79
N VAL A 221 13.66 3.44 5.00
CA VAL A 221 13.12 4.07 6.21
C VAL A 221 14.18 5.03 6.77
N PRO A 222 13.90 6.34 6.87
CA PRO A 222 12.72 7.02 6.34
C PRO A 222 12.75 7.12 4.80
N ASP A 223 11.58 6.97 4.17
CA ASP A 223 11.35 7.38 2.79
C ASP A 223 11.46 8.90 2.67
N SER A 224 12.23 9.37 1.69
CA SER A 224 12.53 10.79 1.49
C SER A 224 11.34 11.63 1.03
N ASN A 225 10.29 11.00 0.55
CA ASN A 225 9.20 11.68 -0.15
C ASN A 225 7.98 11.86 0.76
N LEU A 226 7.69 10.86 1.58
CA LEU A 226 6.40 10.73 2.27
C LEU A 226 6.51 10.50 3.77
N SER A 227 7.68 10.16 4.34
CA SER A 227 7.77 9.82 5.78
C SER A 227 7.22 10.92 6.69
N ASP A 228 7.58 12.18 6.45
CA ASP A 228 7.10 13.30 7.26
C ASP A 228 5.60 13.53 7.14
N VAL A 229 5.04 13.27 5.95
CA VAL A 229 3.61 13.37 5.68
C VAL A 229 2.87 12.20 6.36
N ILE A 230 3.38 10.98 6.25
CA ILE A 230 2.83 9.76 6.86
C ILE A 230 2.79 9.88 8.39
N ARG A 231 3.85 10.41 9.00
CA ARG A 231 3.92 10.60 10.46
C ARG A 231 2.92 11.66 10.94
N ALA A 232 2.66 12.70 10.14
CA ALA A 232 1.82 13.83 10.52
C ALA A 232 0.32 13.64 10.22
N VAL A 233 -0.04 12.79 9.26
CA VAL A 233 -1.43 12.61 8.80
C VAL A 233 -1.85 11.16 8.95
N ARG A 234 -3.11 10.91 9.33
CA ARG A 234 -3.64 9.55 9.43
C ARG A 234 -3.81 8.95 8.03
N PHE A 235 -3.02 7.96 7.65
CA PHE A 235 -3.25 7.10 6.49
C PHE A 235 -3.96 5.80 6.91
N ASP A 236 -4.77 5.22 6.02
CA ASP A 236 -5.46 3.95 6.26
C ASP A 236 -4.56 2.76 5.89
N ALA A 237 -3.76 2.91 4.84
CA ALA A 237 -2.81 1.90 4.40
C ALA A 237 -1.57 2.51 3.74
N LEU A 238 -0.46 1.79 3.82
CA LEU A 238 0.81 2.08 3.16
C LEU A 238 1.15 0.93 2.19
N PHE A 239 1.23 1.24 0.90
CA PHE A 239 1.61 0.31 -0.16
C PHE A 239 3.12 0.41 -0.41
N ILE A 240 3.91 -0.07 0.56
CA ILE A 240 5.37 0.11 0.56
C ILE A 240 5.99 -0.65 -0.62
N GLN A 241 6.68 0.07 -1.50
CA GLN A 241 7.28 -0.47 -2.71
C GLN A 241 8.59 -1.20 -2.36
N PHE A 242 8.54 -2.53 -2.26
CA PHE A 242 9.70 -3.38 -1.99
C PHE A 242 10.44 -3.82 -3.28
N TYR A 243 10.45 -2.95 -4.28
CA TYR A 243 11.14 -3.11 -5.57
C TYR A 243 11.85 -1.79 -5.95
N ASN A 244 12.66 -1.80 -7.00
CA ASN A 244 13.50 -0.70 -7.48
C ASN A 244 14.62 -0.18 -6.54
N THR A 245 14.58 -0.51 -5.24
CA THR A 245 15.64 -0.23 -4.28
C THR A 245 16.13 -1.52 -3.61
N ILE A 246 17.28 -2.06 -4.07
CA ILE A 246 17.67 -3.45 -3.78
C ILE A 246 17.95 -3.69 -2.30
N VAL A 247 18.51 -2.69 -1.61
CA VAL A 247 19.00 -2.81 -0.23
C VAL A 247 17.91 -3.23 0.76
N CYS A 248 16.65 -2.91 0.47
CA CYS A 248 15.47 -3.25 1.26
C CYS A 248 14.39 -4.02 0.48
N SER A 249 14.74 -4.55 -0.69
CA SER A 249 13.77 -5.17 -1.61
C SER A 249 13.31 -6.56 -1.16
N ALA A 250 12.12 -6.93 -1.64
CA ALA A 250 11.57 -8.27 -1.52
C ALA A 250 12.43 -9.32 -2.24
N ALA A 251 13.06 -8.95 -3.36
CA ALA A 251 13.95 -9.83 -4.11
C ALA A 251 15.22 -10.19 -3.33
N ARG A 252 15.85 -9.21 -2.67
CA ARG A 252 16.99 -9.47 -1.78
C ARG A 252 16.57 -10.40 -0.64
N TRP A 253 15.45 -10.13 0.02
CA TRP A 253 14.95 -11.01 1.07
C TRP A 253 14.73 -12.44 0.58
N ALA A 254 14.09 -12.61 -0.58
CA ALA A 254 13.80 -13.93 -1.14
C ALA A 254 15.07 -14.73 -1.51
N ASN A 255 16.11 -14.05 -2.00
CA ASN A 255 17.39 -14.66 -2.36
C ASN A 255 18.17 -15.12 -1.12
N GLU A 256 18.12 -14.34 -0.03
CA GLU A 256 18.77 -14.67 1.25
C GLU A 256 17.97 -15.69 2.08
N ASN A 257 16.72 -15.97 1.69
CA ASN A 257 15.82 -16.91 2.35
C ASN A 257 15.24 -17.95 1.36
N PRO A 258 16.08 -18.73 0.65
CA PRO A 258 15.65 -19.59 -0.45
C PRO A 258 14.79 -20.78 0.02
N THR A 259 14.97 -21.21 1.28
CA THR A 259 14.32 -22.39 1.86
C THR A 259 13.40 -22.05 3.02
N TYR A 260 13.08 -20.77 3.25
CA TYR A 260 12.22 -20.35 4.35
C TYR A 260 10.88 -21.11 4.37
N THR A 261 10.51 -21.58 5.55
CA THR A 261 9.20 -22.12 5.87
C THR A 261 8.64 -21.49 7.15
N PRO A 262 7.30 -21.42 7.31
CA PRO A 262 6.68 -20.95 8.54
C PRO A 262 7.23 -21.65 9.79
N GLY A 263 7.71 -20.85 10.74
CA GLY A 263 8.39 -21.33 11.95
C GLY A 263 9.92 -21.31 11.88
N ASP A 264 10.50 -20.82 10.79
CA ASP A 264 11.93 -20.52 10.72
C ASP A 264 12.23 -19.08 11.19
N ILE A 265 13.47 -18.85 11.63
CA ILE A 265 14.01 -17.49 11.82
C ILE A 265 14.56 -17.03 10.46
N ALA A 266 13.90 -16.06 9.83
CA ALA A 266 14.34 -15.50 8.56
C ALA A 266 15.58 -14.62 8.71
N ASN A 267 16.47 -14.65 7.72
CA ASN A 267 17.50 -13.61 7.55
C ASN A 267 16.79 -12.29 7.22
N PRO A 268 17.01 -11.20 7.98
CA PRO A 268 16.38 -9.91 7.70
C PRO A 268 16.69 -9.36 6.31
N ALA A 269 17.89 -9.62 5.78
CA ALA A 269 18.32 -9.24 4.43
C ALA A 269 18.08 -7.77 4.05
N GLY A 270 18.08 -6.87 5.04
CA GLY A 270 17.77 -5.45 4.88
C GLY A 270 16.29 -5.14 4.61
N PHE A 271 15.39 -6.13 4.62
CA PHE A 271 13.96 -5.93 4.41
C PHE A 271 13.34 -5.13 5.55
N THR A 272 12.65 -4.05 5.22
CA THR A 272 12.31 -2.97 6.16
C THR A 272 10.86 -2.98 6.65
N PHE A 273 10.10 -4.06 6.46
CA PHE A 273 8.69 -4.10 6.91
C PHE A 273 8.54 -3.80 8.41
N ASP A 274 9.41 -4.38 9.25
CA ASP A 274 9.40 -4.13 10.70
C ASP A 274 9.91 -2.72 11.04
N ALA A 275 10.89 -2.20 10.30
CA ALA A 275 11.34 -0.81 10.45
C ALA A 275 10.24 0.20 10.09
N TRP A 276 9.44 -0.07 9.06
CA TRP A 276 8.25 0.70 8.71
C TRP A 276 7.15 0.61 9.78
N THR A 277 6.99 -0.56 10.38
CA THR A 277 6.07 -0.74 11.51
C THR A 277 6.46 0.15 12.68
N GLU A 278 7.75 0.20 12.99
CA GLU A 278 8.28 1.03 14.06
C GLU A 278 8.23 2.52 13.72
N SER A 279 8.55 2.90 12.48
CA SER A 279 8.61 4.32 12.06
C SER A 279 7.28 5.05 12.18
N ILE A 280 6.15 4.33 12.15
CA ILE A 280 4.80 4.89 12.33
C ILE A 280 4.26 4.74 13.75
N ARG A 281 4.96 4.05 14.66
CA ARG A 281 4.52 3.89 16.05
C ARG A 281 4.42 5.26 16.73
N GLY A 282 3.32 5.50 17.43
CA GLY A 282 3.06 6.77 18.13
C GLY A 282 2.74 7.95 17.21
N THR A 283 2.68 7.75 15.89
CA THR A 283 2.38 8.81 14.91
C THR A 283 0.89 8.86 14.55
N ALA A 284 0.48 9.82 13.73
CA ALA A 284 -0.89 9.90 13.22
C ALA A 284 -1.30 8.66 12.38
N SER A 285 -0.33 8.00 11.76
CA SER A 285 -0.51 6.76 10.99
C SER A 285 -0.24 5.48 11.78
N SER A 286 -0.16 5.53 13.10
CA SER A 286 0.09 4.35 13.96
C SER A 286 -0.87 3.16 13.78
N ARG A 287 -2.01 3.36 13.11
CA ARG A 287 -2.99 2.32 12.78
C ARG A 287 -3.04 1.95 11.29
N ALA A 288 -2.18 2.53 10.46
CA ALA A 288 -2.13 2.22 9.04
C ALA A 288 -1.77 0.75 8.83
N LYS A 289 -2.42 0.11 7.86
CA LYS A 289 -2.05 -1.23 7.41
C LYS A 289 -0.90 -1.17 6.41
N LEU A 290 0.11 -2.02 6.59
CA LEU A 290 1.24 -2.12 5.68
C LEU A 290 0.99 -3.23 4.67
N TYR A 291 1.27 -2.96 3.40
CA TYR A 291 1.17 -3.93 2.34
C TYR A 291 2.57 -4.22 1.79
N LEU A 292 2.78 -5.48 1.42
CA LEU A 292 3.94 -5.88 0.64
C LEU A 292 3.72 -5.39 -0.79
N GLY A 293 4.32 -4.26 -1.18
CA GLY A 293 4.31 -3.76 -2.55
C GLY A 293 5.30 -4.55 -3.41
N LEU A 294 4.79 -5.29 -4.39
CA LEU A 294 5.55 -6.23 -5.22
C LEU A 294 5.38 -5.92 -6.71
N ALA A 295 6.45 -6.14 -7.47
CA ALA A 295 6.41 -6.12 -8.93
C ALA A 295 5.60 -7.31 -9.45
N GLY A 296 4.59 -7.05 -10.28
CA GLY A 296 3.65 -8.04 -10.78
C GLY A 296 4.23 -8.99 -11.84
N GLY A 297 5.34 -8.61 -12.47
CA GLY A 297 6.02 -9.44 -13.46
C GLY A 297 7.48 -9.00 -13.66
N PRO A 298 8.27 -9.79 -14.41
CA PRO A 298 9.68 -9.50 -14.67
C PRO A 298 9.96 -8.12 -15.30
N ASN A 299 8.99 -7.58 -16.05
CA ASN A 299 9.10 -6.30 -16.75
C ASN A 299 8.36 -5.15 -16.03
N ALA A 300 7.83 -5.38 -14.83
CA ALA A 300 7.06 -4.36 -14.10
C ALA A 300 7.95 -3.35 -13.34
N ALA A 301 9.18 -3.75 -13.02
CA ALA A 301 10.13 -3.00 -12.21
C ALA A 301 11.54 -3.14 -12.80
N ASN A 302 12.52 -2.49 -12.19
CA ASN A 302 13.94 -2.63 -12.56
C ASN A 302 14.35 -4.12 -12.57
N PRO A 303 15.25 -4.54 -13.49
CA PRO A 303 15.72 -5.91 -13.55
C PRO A 303 16.21 -6.43 -12.19
N GLY A 304 15.82 -7.65 -11.84
CA GLY A 304 16.22 -8.31 -10.58
C GLY A 304 15.31 -8.03 -9.38
N HIS A 305 14.24 -7.24 -9.53
CA HIS A 305 13.32 -6.94 -8.42
C HIS A 305 12.02 -7.74 -8.39
N TYR A 306 11.68 -8.42 -9.49
CA TYR A 306 10.58 -9.36 -9.52
C TYR A 306 10.91 -10.61 -8.70
N ILE A 307 9.96 -11.07 -7.88
CA ILE A 307 10.04 -12.37 -7.19
C ILE A 307 8.97 -13.29 -7.74
N ASP A 308 9.33 -14.55 -7.99
CA ASP A 308 8.40 -15.54 -8.50
C ASP A 308 7.35 -15.98 -7.46
N GLU A 309 6.45 -16.87 -7.87
CA GLU A 309 5.41 -17.43 -7.01
C GLU A 309 5.99 -18.05 -5.73
N SER A 310 7.03 -18.88 -5.83
CA SER A 310 7.61 -19.56 -4.68
C SER A 310 8.23 -18.57 -3.68
N ALA A 311 8.99 -17.59 -4.19
CA ALA A 311 9.58 -16.53 -3.39
C ALA A 311 8.51 -15.64 -2.73
N SER A 312 7.47 -15.26 -3.48
CA SER A 312 6.36 -14.46 -2.95
C SER A 312 5.58 -15.19 -1.86
N ARG A 313 5.40 -16.51 -1.98
CA ARG A 313 4.80 -17.36 -0.96
C ARG A 313 5.59 -17.31 0.34
N ARG A 314 6.90 -17.56 0.27
CA ARG A 314 7.80 -17.54 1.44
C ARG A 314 7.78 -16.18 2.13
N LEU A 315 7.83 -15.09 1.36
CA LEU A 315 7.77 -13.73 1.90
C LEU A 315 6.44 -13.47 2.61
N VAL A 316 5.31 -13.79 1.98
CA VAL A 316 3.99 -13.63 2.60
C VAL A 316 3.91 -14.43 3.90
N GLU A 317 4.29 -15.70 3.86
CA GLU A 317 4.31 -16.59 5.02
C GLU A 317 5.18 -16.03 6.17
N ALA A 318 6.35 -15.47 5.87
CA ALA A 318 7.26 -14.91 6.87
C ALA A 318 6.72 -13.68 7.61
N PHE A 319 5.98 -12.83 6.91
CA PHE A 319 5.46 -11.58 7.47
C PHE A 319 3.99 -11.67 7.87
N PHE A 320 3.30 -12.78 7.61
CA PHE A 320 1.86 -12.91 7.84
C PHE A 320 1.47 -12.70 9.30
N CYS A 321 2.32 -13.10 10.25
CA CYS A 321 2.04 -12.95 11.67
C CYS A 321 2.00 -11.47 12.12
N ARG A 322 2.63 -10.53 11.38
CA ARG A 322 2.72 -9.12 11.77
C ARG A 322 1.35 -8.45 11.88
N PRO A 323 1.03 -7.73 12.97
CA PRO A 323 -0.34 -7.26 13.25
C PRO A 323 -0.85 -6.17 12.30
N ASN A 324 0.07 -5.38 11.75
CA ASN A 324 -0.22 -4.30 10.81
C ASN A 324 -0.20 -4.74 9.34
N LEU A 325 0.14 -5.99 9.01
CA LEU A 325 0.01 -6.48 7.64
C LEU A 325 -1.45 -6.36 7.17
N GLY A 326 -1.66 -5.71 6.04
CA GLY A 326 -2.95 -5.56 5.36
C GLY A 326 -3.12 -6.44 4.12
N GLY A 327 -2.00 -6.86 3.53
CA GLY A 327 -1.96 -7.76 2.38
C GLY A 327 -0.83 -7.44 1.39
N VAL A 328 -1.10 -7.63 0.10
CA VAL A 328 -0.14 -7.41 -0.99
C VAL A 328 -0.67 -6.32 -1.93
N ALA A 329 0.21 -5.39 -2.31
CA ALA A 329 -0.05 -4.42 -3.38
C ALA A 329 0.81 -4.79 -4.58
N VAL A 330 0.23 -4.77 -5.78
CA VAL A 330 0.90 -5.24 -7.01
C VAL A 330 1.01 -4.11 -8.02
N TRP A 331 2.25 -3.81 -8.41
CA TRP A 331 2.58 -2.93 -9.53
C TRP A 331 2.95 -3.77 -10.76
N GLU A 332 2.18 -3.81 -11.85
CA GLU A 332 0.81 -3.33 -12.04
C GLU A 332 -0.03 -4.39 -12.78
N ALA A 333 -1.32 -4.11 -12.99
CA ALA A 333 -2.33 -5.05 -13.47
C ALA A 333 -1.95 -5.83 -14.74
N THR A 334 -1.30 -5.16 -15.69
CA THR A 334 -0.98 -5.70 -17.01
C THR A 334 0.20 -6.65 -16.94
N ASN A 335 1.31 -6.21 -16.35
CA ASN A 335 2.49 -7.05 -16.13
C ASN A 335 2.23 -8.20 -15.16
N ALA A 336 1.27 -8.04 -14.24
CA ALA A 336 0.79 -9.10 -13.35
C ALA A 336 0.00 -10.19 -14.08
N ASN A 337 -0.43 -9.98 -15.32
CA ASN A 337 -1.18 -10.97 -16.09
C ASN A 337 -0.62 -11.09 -17.53
N PRO A 338 0.61 -11.61 -17.72
CA PRO A 338 1.26 -11.66 -19.03
C PRO A 338 0.65 -12.69 -20.01
N GLY A 339 -0.53 -13.25 -19.73
CA GLY A 339 -1.20 -14.26 -20.54
C GLY A 339 -0.59 -15.66 -20.39
N GLY A 340 -1.43 -16.70 -20.51
CA GLY A 340 -1.01 -18.10 -20.47
C GLY A 340 -0.56 -18.64 -19.10
N LYS A 341 -0.52 -17.80 -18.07
CA LYS A 341 -0.22 -18.16 -16.67
C LYS A 341 -1.25 -17.51 -15.74
N LYS A 342 -1.33 -18.04 -14.52
CA LYS A 342 -2.11 -17.42 -13.45
C LYS A 342 -1.58 -16.02 -13.16
N ALA A 343 -2.48 -15.05 -13.01
CA ALA A 343 -2.11 -13.69 -12.70
C ALA A 343 -1.48 -13.58 -11.30
N TYR A 344 -0.44 -12.75 -11.17
CA TYR A 344 0.35 -12.61 -9.95
C TYR A 344 -0.47 -12.12 -8.75
N TYR A 345 -1.43 -11.22 -8.95
CA TYR A 345 -2.35 -10.80 -7.88
C TYR A 345 -3.26 -11.95 -7.40
N THR A 346 -3.60 -12.91 -8.27
CA THR A 346 -4.36 -14.11 -7.88
C THR A 346 -3.48 -15.06 -7.06
N THR A 347 -2.23 -15.23 -7.47
CA THR A 347 -1.21 -15.98 -6.72
C THR A 347 -0.97 -15.37 -5.34
N ALA A 348 -0.80 -14.04 -5.26
CA ALA A 348 -0.64 -13.31 -4.00
C ALA A 348 -1.84 -13.50 -3.06
N ARG A 349 -3.08 -13.44 -3.58
CA ARG A 349 -4.29 -13.75 -2.79
C ARG A 349 -4.21 -15.14 -2.18
N GLU A 350 -3.83 -16.14 -2.95
CA GLU A 350 -3.78 -17.52 -2.46
C GLU A 350 -2.69 -17.74 -1.42
N HIS A 351 -1.55 -17.05 -1.54
CA HIS A 351 -0.51 -17.08 -0.53
C HIS A 351 -0.99 -16.48 0.79
N LEU A 352 -1.71 -15.35 0.73
CA LEU A 352 -2.30 -14.74 1.91
C LEU A 352 -3.35 -15.65 2.56
N GLU A 353 -4.23 -16.27 1.76
CA GLU A 353 -5.24 -17.21 2.27
C GLU A 353 -4.62 -18.49 2.83
N ARG A 354 -3.53 -18.98 2.23
CA ARG A 354 -2.74 -20.10 2.75
C ARG A 354 -2.13 -19.75 4.10
N ALA A 355 -1.41 -18.63 4.19
CA ALA A 355 -0.79 -18.18 5.43
C ALA A 355 -1.83 -17.91 6.54
N ASN A 356 -3.03 -17.45 6.18
CA ASN A 356 -4.15 -17.29 7.11
C ASN A 356 -4.65 -18.61 7.72
N ARG A 357 -4.48 -19.72 7.02
CA ARG A 357 -4.87 -21.07 7.47
C ARG A 357 -3.74 -21.82 8.15
N ASP A 358 -2.49 -21.37 7.99
CA ASP A 358 -1.31 -21.97 8.60
C ASP A 358 -1.06 -21.36 10.00
N PRO A 359 -1.21 -22.14 11.09
CA PRO A 359 -0.93 -21.66 12.44
C PRO A 359 0.51 -21.13 12.60
N LYS A 360 1.49 -21.77 11.96
CA LYS A 360 2.90 -21.38 12.07
C LYS A 360 3.16 -20.04 11.41
N ALA A 361 2.49 -19.73 10.29
CA ALA A 361 2.61 -18.43 9.63
C ALA A 361 1.93 -17.31 10.43
N ARG A 362 0.99 -17.65 11.33
CA ARG A 362 0.28 -16.70 12.18
C ARG A 362 1.00 -16.38 13.49
N GLU A 363 1.95 -17.22 13.89
CA GLU A 363 2.75 -17.05 15.08
C GLU A 363 4.09 -16.40 14.72
N CYS A 364 4.32 -15.18 15.22
CA CYS A 364 5.64 -14.57 15.07
C CYS A 364 6.60 -15.26 16.03
N LEU A 365 7.54 -16.04 15.49
CA LEU A 365 8.69 -16.44 16.27
C LEU A 365 9.56 -15.20 16.48
N VAL A 366 9.58 -14.73 17.71
CA VAL A 366 10.67 -13.91 18.21
C VAL A 366 11.74 -14.90 18.63
N ALA A 367 12.99 -14.72 18.17
CA ALA A 367 14.08 -15.57 18.66
C ALA A 367 14.03 -15.57 20.20
N PRO A 368 14.07 -16.74 20.86
CA PRO A 368 14.17 -16.76 22.31
C PRO A 368 15.39 -15.92 22.72
N PRO A 369 15.31 -15.15 23.82
CA PRO A 369 16.49 -14.47 24.34
C PRO A 369 17.61 -15.50 24.49
N PRO A 370 18.87 -15.14 24.19
CA PRO A 370 19.99 -16.07 24.30
C PRO A 370 19.99 -16.69 25.70
N ASP A 371 20.10 -18.01 25.77
CA ASP A 371 20.20 -18.75 27.02
C ASP A 371 21.52 -18.40 27.71
N ASN A 372 21.45 -17.49 28.69
CA ASN A 372 22.59 -17.01 29.45
C ASN A 372 23.02 -17.99 30.58
N SER A 373 22.49 -19.22 30.61
CA SER A 373 22.82 -20.19 31.66
C SER A 373 24.28 -20.67 31.66
N ASN A 374 25.06 -20.38 30.60
CA ASN A 374 26.49 -20.72 30.52
C ASN A 374 27.37 -19.60 29.96
N ALA A 375 26.93 -18.34 30.01
CA ALA A 375 27.79 -17.22 29.62
C ALA A 375 28.93 -17.05 30.65
N PRO A 376 30.21 -16.98 30.24
CA PRO A 376 31.28 -16.56 31.13
C PRO A 376 30.94 -15.19 31.73
N PRO A 377 31.28 -14.89 33.00
CA PRO A 377 31.06 -13.56 33.54
C PRO A 377 31.76 -12.53 32.67
N ALA A 378 30.97 -11.68 32.02
CA ALA A 378 31.50 -10.63 31.16
C ALA A 378 32.27 -9.60 32.01
N PRO A 379 33.42 -9.10 31.52
CA PRO A 379 34.24 -8.17 32.28
C PRO A 379 33.50 -6.86 32.53
N ALA A 380 33.70 -6.29 33.72
CA ALA A 380 33.02 -5.09 34.23
C ALA A 380 33.28 -3.79 33.43
N THR A 381 33.98 -3.85 32.30
CA THR A 381 34.30 -2.71 31.44
C THR A 381 34.57 -3.21 30.02
N GLY A 382 33.91 -2.65 29.01
CA GLY A 382 34.32 -2.93 27.64
C GLY A 382 33.43 -2.33 26.60
N THR A 383 32.60 -3.16 25.99
CA THR A 383 31.87 -2.82 24.77
C THR A 383 30.65 -3.72 24.63
N CYS A 384 29.69 -3.29 23.81
CA CYS A 384 28.44 -3.98 23.51
C CYS A 384 28.05 -3.74 22.05
N GLY A 385 27.10 -4.52 21.56
CA GLY A 385 26.62 -4.40 20.19
C GLY A 385 26.66 -5.72 19.43
N SER A 386 26.24 -5.64 18.16
CA SER A 386 26.20 -6.81 17.27
C SER A 386 27.58 -7.46 17.15
N GLY A 387 27.65 -8.76 17.46
CA GLY A 387 28.90 -9.55 17.44
C GLY A 387 29.81 -9.35 18.66
N VAL A 388 29.45 -8.49 19.61
CA VAL A 388 30.24 -8.21 20.83
C VAL A 388 29.53 -8.77 22.07
N GLY A 389 28.25 -8.47 22.26
CA GLY A 389 27.47 -8.92 23.42
C GLY A 389 26.61 -7.82 24.04
N SER A 390 25.87 -8.18 25.09
CA SER A 390 25.02 -7.26 25.85
C SER A 390 25.73 -6.73 27.09
N CYS A 391 25.36 -5.52 27.52
CA CYS A 391 25.78 -4.96 28.78
C CYS A 391 25.20 -5.74 29.98
N ALA A 392 25.94 -5.78 31.08
CA ALA A 392 25.54 -6.51 32.28
C ALA A 392 24.55 -5.71 33.14
N GLY A 393 23.57 -6.40 33.74
CA GLY A 393 22.61 -5.80 34.66
C GLY A 393 21.78 -4.69 34.00
N ASP A 394 21.65 -3.55 34.69
CA ASP A 394 20.83 -2.41 34.24
C ASP A 394 21.62 -1.42 33.36
N LEU A 395 22.73 -1.85 32.77
CA LEU A 395 23.56 -1.02 31.90
C LEU A 395 22.95 -0.89 30.49
N CYS A 396 22.99 0.32 29.97
CA CYS A 396 22.59 0.65 28.61
C CYS A 396 23.75 0.43 27.64
N CYS A 397 23.42 0.01 26.42
CA CYS A 397 24.39 -0.08 25.33
C CYS A 397 24.28 1.17 24.46
N SER A 398 25.27 2.05 24.53
CA SER A 398 25.27 3.29 23.75
C SER A 398 25.29 3.02 22.24
N GLN A 399 24.91 4.01 21.45
CA GLN A 399 25.06 3.97 19.99
C GLN A 399 26.50 3.71 19.51
N TYR A 400 27.49 3.94 20.39
CA TYR A 400 28.91 3.73 20.11
C TYR A 400 29.42 2.35 20.57
N GLY A 401 28.53 1.51 21.09
CA GLY A 401 28.86 0.16 21.52
C GLY A 401 29.60 0.09 22.85
N TYR A 402 29.22 0.94 23.82
CA TYR A 402 29.77 0.94 25.17
C TYR A 402 28.68 0.79 26.23
N CYS A 403 29.02 0.17 27.36
CA CYS A 403 28.11 -0.03 28.48
C CYS A 403 28.21 1.09 29.51
N GLY A 404 27.06 1.63 29.94
CA GLY A 404 26.98 2.67 30.97
C GLY A 404 25.54 2.92 31.43
N GLN A 405 25.35 3.65 32.53
CA GLN A 405 24.02 4.04 33.05
C GLN A 405 23.68 5.51 32.79
N GLU A 406 24.64 6.30 32.32
CA GLU A 406 24.43 7.72 32.11
C GLU A 406 23.58 7.97 30.86
N PRO A 407 22.89 9.13 30.75
CA PRO A 407 22.02 9.44 29.62
C PRO A 407 22.67 9.31 28.24
N GLU A 408 23.99 9.48 28.13
CA GLU A 408 24.75 9.30 26.89
C GLU A 408 24.77 7.84 26.40
N TYR A 409 24.51 6.90 27.31
CA TYR A 409 24.41 5.47 27.03
C TYR A 409 22.97 5.02 26.85
N CYS A 410 22.06 5.56 27.67
CA CYS A 410 20.66 5.14 27.77
C CYS A 410 19.70 5.91 26.87
N GLY A 411 20.11 7.09 26.39
CA GLY A 411 19.26 8.00 25.60
C GLY A 411 19.20 7.65 24.11
N ALA A 412 19.14 8.69 23.27
CA ALA A 412 18.95 8.54 21.84
C ALA A 412 20.08 7.70 21.21
N GLY A 413 19.69 6.62 20.50
CA GLY A 413 20.61 5.69 19.85
C GLY A 413 21.06 4.52 20.72
N CYS A 414 20.54 4.39 21.94
CA CYS A 414 20.77 3.21 22.75
C CYS A 414 20.31 1.93 22.00
N GLN A 415 21.20 0.95 21.95
CA GLN A 415 20.99 -0.31 21.25
C GLN A 415 20.23 -1.29 22.15
N TRP A 416 18.89 -1.21 22.12
CA TRP A 416 18.00 -1.96 23.03
C TRP A 416 18.16 -3.48 23.01
N GLN A 417 18.73 -4.03 21.94
CA GLN A 417 19.04 -5.47 21.84
C GLN A 417 20.23 -5.88 22.72
N PHE A 418 21.03 -4.92 23.20
CA PHE A 418 22.29 -5.13 23.89
C PHE A 418 22.38 -4.37 25.23
N GLY A 419 21.30 -3.74 25.71
CA GLY A 419 21.25 -3.05 27.01
C GLY A 419 19.88 -2.43 27.32
N THR A 420 19.76 -1.82 28.49
CA THR A 420 18.47 -1.39 29.08
C THR A 420 18.14 0.08 28.76
N CYS A 421 17.63 0.36 27.56
CA CYS A 421 17.37 1.75 27.12
C CYS A 421 16.14 2.40 27.78
N THR A 422 16.20 3.71 28.06
CA THR A 422 15.15 4.48 28.75
C THR A 422 14.55 5.59 27.89
#